data_AF-A0A437MGT4-F1
#
_entry.id   AF-A0A437MGT4-F1
#
_cell.length_a   1.000
_cell.length_b   1.000
_cell.length_c   1.000
_cell.angle_alpha   90.00
_cell.angle_beta   90.00
_cell.angle_gamma   90.00
#
_symmetry.space_group_name_H-M   'P 1'
#
loop_
_entity.id
_entity.type
_entity.pdbx_description
1 polymer ?
#
loop_
_entity_poly.entity_id
_entity_poly.type
_entity_poly.pdbx_seq_one_letter_code
_entity_poly.pdbx_strand_id
1 'polypeptide(L)'
;MAPAAGTMPRSVTPGRRVIDLGWVIMRPLFTVSAIDPSIAGQLADDLPPEIFRRIIATFEADLARLTGELTQSAGEGDLDGYLRAAHSLAGAAAAVGARRLEVEARTAMDPAQPVSPSEVLPRLSAESRSALQELHQLAGN
;
A
#
# COMPACT_ATOMS: atom_id res chain seq x y z
N MET A 1 -22.37 -64.50 -25.96
CA MET A 1 -21.65 -65.59 -25.27
C MET A 1 -20.58 -64.96 -24.39
N ALA A 2 -20.77 -64.92 -23.07
CA ALA A 2 -19.72 -64.60 -22.09
C ALA A 2 -18.92 -65.88 -21.77
N PRO A 3 -17.64 -65.79 -21.34
CA PRO A 3 -17.25 -65.65 -19.91
C PRO A 3 -16.05 -64.69 -19.72
N ALA A 4 -15.84 -63.95 -18.62
CA ALA A 4 -15.69 -64.24 -17.17
C ALA A 4 -14.23 -64.48 -16.70
N ALA A 5 -13.86 -63.67 -15.69
CA ALA A 5 -12.87 -63.88 -14.60
C ALA A 5 -11.36 -63.66 -14.83
N GLY A 6 -10.73 -62.93 -13.87
CA GLY A 6 -9.34 -63.19 -13.48
C GLY A 6 -8.42 -62.01 -13.14
N THR A 7 -8.59 -61.41 -11.96
CA THR A 7 -7.59 -60.85 -11.02
C THR A 7 -6.22 -60.34 -11.52
N MET A 8 -5.93 -59.04 -11.29
CA MET A 8 -4.77 -58.53 -10.51
C MET A 8 -4.88 -56.99 -10.34
N PRO A 9 -4.88 -56.42 -9.11
CA PRO A 9 -4.63 -55.00 -8.92
C PRO A 9 -3.13 -54.72 -8.86
N ARG A 10 -2.62 -53.91 -9.79
CA ARG A 10 -1.28 -53.30 -9.69
C ARG A 10 -1.43 -51.85 -9.23
N SER A 11 -0.80 -51.58 -8.08
CA SER A 11 -0.70 -50.28 -7.44
C SER A 11 -0.07 -49.23 -8.35
N VAL A 12 -0.76 -48.10 -8.54
CA VAL A 12 -0.15 -46.80 -8.85
C VAL A 12 -0.90 -45.72 -8.06
N THR A 13 -0.21 -45.17 -7.07
CA THR A 13 -0.49 -43.92 -6.32
C THR A 13 0.02 -42.72 -7.15
N PRO A 14 -0.36 -41.44 -6.94
CA PRO A 14 -1.45 -40.84 -6.17
C PRO A 14 -2.43 -40.00 -7.02
N GLY A 15 -3.72 -40.09 -6.70
CA GLY A 15 -4.74 -39.15 -7.17
C GLY A 15 -4.61 -37.79 -6.46
N ARG A 16 -4.12 -36.81 -7.19
CA ARG A 16 -4.07 -35.39 -6.84
C ARG A 16 -5.44 -34.76 -7.15
N ARG A 17 -6.26 -34.47 -6.12
CA ARG A 17 -7.37 -33.48 -6.13
C ARG A 17 -7.57 -33.00 -4.68
N VAL A 18 -7.14 -31.79 -4.30
CA VAL A 18 -7.79 -30.46 -4.51
C VAL A 18 -8.81 -30.18 -3.39
N ILE A 19 -8.31 -29.40 -2.41
CA ILE A 19 -8.91 -28.34 -1.53
C ILE A 19 -10.05 -28.64 -0.54
N ASP A 20 -9.77 -28.32 0.73
CA ASP A 20 -10.53 -27.37 1.56
C ASP A 20 -9.63 -26.89 2.73
N LEU A 21 -8.81 -25.83 2.54
CA LEU A 21 -9.08 -24.43 2.94
C LEU A 21 -9.52 -24.19 4.39
N GLY A 22 -8.91 -24.94 5.33
CA GLY A 22 -8.83 -24.53 6.74
C GLY A 22 -7.78 -23.44 7.00
N TRP A 23 -7.76 -22.34 6.25
CA TRP A 23 -6.96 -21.16 6.59
C TRP A 23 -7.84 -20.20 7.37
N VAL A 24 -7.93 -20.44 8.69
CA VAL A 24 -8.41 -19.41 9.61
C VAL A 24 -7.38 -18.28 9.53
N ILE A 25 -7.78 -17.23 8.82
CA ILE A 25 -7.05 -15.99 8.67
C ILE A 25 -6.97 -15.35 10.06
N MET A 26 -5.95 -15.72 10.82
CA MET A 26 -5.47 -14.89 11.93
C MET A 26 -4.87 -13.64 11.28
N ARG A 27 -5.69 -12.63 10.98
CA ARG A 27 -5.18 -11.27 10.76
C ARG A 27 -4.54 -10.86 12.08
N PRO A 28 -3.22 -10.65 12.18
CA PRO A 28 -2.72 -9.99 13.36
C PRO A 28 -3.43 -8.63 13.48
N LEU A 29 -4.07 -8.37 14.62
CA LEU A 29 -4.55 -7.05 15.05
C LEU A 29 -3.38 -6.12 15.42
N PHE A 30 -2.23 -6.25 14.75
CA PHE A 30 -1.24 -5.18 14.73
C PHE A 30 -1.72 -4.21 13.67
N THR A 31 -2.35 -3.12 14.10
CA THR A 31 -2.47 -1.92 13.29
C THR A 31 -1.07 -1.51 12.86
N VAL A 32 -0.66 -1.97 11.68
CA VAL A 32 0.63 -1.62 11.08
C VAL A 32 0.59 -0.11 10.86
N SER A 33 1.45 0.60 11.61
CA SER A 33 1.61 2.06 11.60
C SER A 33 1.60 2.61 10.17
N ALA A 34 0.97 3.77 9.96
CA ALA A 34 0.97 4.46 8.67
C ALA A 34 2.37 4.95 8.28
N ILE A 35 3.22 5.18 9.29
CA ILE A 35 4.61 5.57 9.14
C ILE A 35 5.57 4.41 9.40
N ASP A 36 6.77 4.51 8.85
CA ASP A 36 7.91 3.72 9.25
C ASP A 36 8.54 4.38 10.49
N PRO A 37 8.46 3.75 11.67
CA PRO A 37 8.96 4.35 12.91
C PRO A 37 10.48 4.50 12.91
N SER A 38 11.22 3.73 12.10
CA SER A 38 12.68 3.90 11.99
C SER A 38 13.03 5.17 11.23
N ILE A 39 12.33 5.49 10.14
CA ILE A 39 12.60 6.70 9.35
C ILE A 39 12.04 7.94 10.05
N ALA A 40 10.76 7.91 10.41
CA ALA A 40 10.10 9.07 11.02
C ALA A 40 10.67 9.37 12.42
N GLY A 41 11.02 8.31 13.18
CA GLY A 41 11.68 8.44 14.48
C GLY A 41 13.08 9.05 14.36
N GLN A 42 13.92 8.56 13.44
CA GLN A 42 15.23 9.16 13.17
C GLN A 42 15.10 10.64 12.77
N LEU A 43 14.13 10.97 11.91
CA LEU A 43 13.91 12.35 11.48
C LEU A 43 13.51 13.27 12.66
N ALA A 44 12.76 12.75 13.62
CA ALA A 44 12.38 13.47 14.84
C ALA A 44 13.56 13.60 15.83
N ASP A 45 14.39 12.56 15.95
CA ASP A 45 15.54 12.53 16.87
C ASP A 45 16.71 13.38 16.37
N ASP A 46 16.96 13.40 15.06
CA ASP A 46 18.12 14.07 14.45
C ASP A 46 17.90 15.58 14.24
N LEU A 47 16.66 16.08 14.36
CA LEU A 47 16.30 17.46 14.04
C LEU A 47 15.79 18.23 15.26
N PRO A 48 16.04 19.55 15.32
CA PRO A 48 15.33 20.41 16.25
C PRO A 48 13.80 20.31 16.03
N PRO A 49 12.97 20.31 17.10
CA PRO A 49 11.53 20.10 16.98
C PRO A 49 10.83 21.08 16.02
N GLU A 50 11.26 22.34 15.96
CA GLU A 50 10.74 23.34 15.04
C GLU A 50 11.04 23.03 13.57
N ILE A 51 12.19 22.41 13.29
CA ILE A 51 12.58 22.00 11.94
C ILE A 51 11.75 20.78 11.53
N PHE A 52 11.60 19.80 12.42
CA PHE A 52 10.75 18.64 12.17
C PHE A 52 9.29 19.04 11.88
N ARG A 53 8.72 19.96 12.68
CA ARG A 53 7.37 20.52 12.43
C ARG A 53 7.28 21.23 11.08
N ARG A 54 8.34 21.95 10.67
CA ARG A 54 8.37 22.60 9.36
C ARG A 54 8.41 21.60 8.21
N ILE A 55 9.11 20.48 8.37
CA ILE A 55 9.10 19.39 7.39
C ILE A 55 7.69 18.82 7.26
N ILE A 56 7.01 18.54 8.38
CA ILE A 56 5.62 18.04 8.36
C ILE A 56 4.69 19.03 7.66
N ALA A 57 4.80 20.33 7.97
CA ALA A 57 3.97 21.35 7.31
C ALA A 57 4.23 21.44 5.79
N THR A 58 5.49 21.27 5.37
CA THR A 58 5.85 21.22 3.94
C THR A 58 5.27 19.98 3.27
N PHE A 59 5.40 18.83 3.93
CA PHE A 59 4.84 17.57 3.46
C PHE A 59 3.30 17.62 3.37
N GLU A 60 2.61 18.22 4.33
CA GLU A 60 1.15 18.41 4.30
C GLU A 60 0.72 19.27 3.10
N ALA A 61 1.43 20.37 2.83
CA ALA A 61 1.16 21.22 1.68
C ALA A 61 1.39 20.49 0.34
N ASP A 62 2.49 19.74 0.23
CA ASP A 62 2.77 18.91 -0.94
C ASP A 62 1.73 17.80 -1.11
N LEU A 63 1.30 17.18 -0.01
CA LEU A 63 0.30 16.13 -0.02
C LEU A 63 -1.04 16.65 -0.56
N ALA A 64 -1.50 17.80 -0.08
CA ALA A 64 -2.74 18.42 -0.56
C ALA A 64 -2.64 18.77 -2.05
N ARG A 65 -1.51 19.33 -2.50
CA ARG A 65 -1.29 19.68 -3.90
C ARG A 65 -1.26 18.43 -4.80
N LEU A 66 -0.44 17.45 -4.46
CA LEU A 66 -0.21 16.25 -5.27
C LEU A 66 -1.45 15.35 -5.34
N THR A 67 -2.19 15.21 -4.24
CA THR A 67 -3.46 14.46 -4.25
C THR A 67 -4.53 15.15 -5.11
N GLY A 68 -4.55 16.48 -5.12
CA GLY A 68 -5.39 17.26 -6.03
C GLY A 68 -5.02 17.04 -7.49
N GLU A 69 -3.74 17.18 -7.85
CA GLU A 69 -3.22 16.92 -9.20
C GLU A 69 -3.53 15.51 -9.69
N LEU A 70 -3.35 14.51 -8.81
CA LEU A 70 -3.60 13.09 -9.11
C LEU A 70 -5.09 12.83 -9.35
N THR A 71 -5.98 13.41 -8.53
CA THR A 71 -7.43 13.29 -8.67
C THR A 71 -7.93 13.98 -9.96
N GLN A 72 -7.40 15.17 -10.25
CA GLN A 72 -7.75 15.91 -11.47
C GLN A 72 -7.32 15.13 -12.72
N SER A 73 -6.06 14.68 -12.77
CA SER A 73 -5.52 13.94 -13.91
C SER A 73 -6.31 12.64 -14.16
N ALA A 74 -6.72 11.95 -13.10
CA ALA A 74 -7.59 10.77 -13.21
C ALA A 74 -8.97 11.11 -13.81
N GLY A 75 -9.56 12.24 -13.43
CA GLY A 75 -10.86 12.70 -13.95
C GLY A 75 -10.80 13.14 -15.41
N GLU A 76 -9.67 13.71 -15.84
CA GLU A 76 -9.44 14.18 -17.21
C GLU A 76 -8.94 13.07 -18.15
N GLY A 77 -8.56 11.91 -17.61
CA GLY A 77 -7.91 10.84 -18.38
C GLY A 77 -6.47 11.17 -18.77
N ASP A 78 -5.83 12.15 -18.13
CA ASP A 78 -4.41 12.48 -18.31
C ASP A 78 -3.53 11.46 -17.57
N LEU A 79 -3.17 10.40 -18.28
CA LEU A 79 -2.31 9.34 -17.73
C LEU A 79 -0.93 9.87 -17.33
N ASP A 80 -0.33 10.75 -18.13
CA ASP A 80 1.00 11.27 -17.83
C ASP A 80 0.99 12.17 -16.58
N GLY A 81 -0.04 13.02 -16.45
CA GLY A 81 -0.29 13.81 -15.25
C GLY A 81 -0.48 12.93 -14.01
N TYR A 82 -1.29 11.89 -14.13
CA TYR A 82 -1.56 10.94 -13.05
C TYR A 82 -0.28 10.24 -12.57
N LEU A 83 0.53 9.71 -13.50
CA LEU A 83 1.78 9.03 -13.18
C LEU A 83 2.81 9.97 -12.57
N ARG A 84 2.94 11.21 -13.06
CA ARG A 84 3.85 12.23 -12.51
C ARG A 84 3.46 12.62 -11.08
N ALA A 85 2.17 12.85 -10.84
CA ALA A 85 1.67 13.19 -9.50
C ALA A 85 1.89 12.03 -8.52
N ALA A 86 1.60 10.80 -8.94
CA ALA A 86 1.83 9.58 -8.15
C ALA A 86 3.31 9.38 -7.82
N HIS A 87 4.21 9.62 -8.78
CA HIS A 87 5.65 9.55 -8.57
C HIS A 87 6.15 10.56 -7.55
N SER A 88 5.73 11.81 -7.71
CA SER A 88 6.10 12.90 -6.80
C SER A 88 5.59 12.62 -5.39
N LEU A 89 4.37 12.09 -5.27
CA LEU A 89 3.78 11.71 -3.99
C LEU A 89 4.54 10.56 -3.32
N ALA A 90 4.93 9.53 -4.08
CA ALA A 90 5.73 8.44 -3.55
C ALA A 90 7.08 8.94 -3.01
N GLY A 91 7.73 9.87 -3.71
CA GLY A 91 8.96 10.51 -3.25
C GLY A 91 8.77 11.29 -1.95
N ALA A 92 7.74 12.14 -1.89
CA ALA A 92 7.42 12.92 -0.69
C ALA A 92 7.10 12.02 0.51
N ALA A 93 6.31 10.96 0.29
CA ALA A 93 5.95 10.00 1.33
C ALA A 93 7.17 9.24 1.85
N ALA A 94 8.06 8.78 0.97
CA ALA A 94 9.28 8.09 1.37
C ALA A 94 10.20 8.98 2.22
N ALA A 95 10.32 10.27 1.89
CA ALA A 95 11.20 11.20 2.59
C ALA A 95 10.84 11.42 4.07
N VAL A 96 9.56 11.32 4.42
CA VAL A 96 9.07 11.45 5.81
C VAL A 96 8.73 10.11 6.47
N GLY A 97 8.97 9.01 5.77
CA GLY A 97 8.65 7.66 6.24
C GLY A 97 7.15 7.33 6.23
N ALA A 98 6.30 8.01 5.45
CA ALA A 98 4.87 7.69 5.30
C ALA A 98 4.67 6.42 4.44
N ARG A 99 5.09 5.27 4.98
CA ARG A 99 5.30 4.03 4.22
C ARG A 99 4.05 3.50 3.53
N ARG A 100 2.88 3.53 4.18
CA ARG A 100 1.64 3.02 3.57
C ARG A 100 1.15 3.92 2.43
N LEU A 101 1.28 5.23 2.59
CA LEU A 101 1.00 6.19 1.53
C LEU A 101 1.96 6.00 0.33
N GLU A 102 3.25 5.78 0.60
CA GLU A 102 4.24 5.48 -0.44
C GLU A 102 3.83 4.24 -1.26
N VAL A 103 3.37 3.18 -0.59
CA VAL A 103 2.91 1.95 -1.27
C VAL A 103 1.72 2.23 -2.19
N GLU A 104 0.69 2.94 -1.71
CA GLU A 104 -0.48 3.27 -2.54
C GLU A 104 -0.10 4.17 -3.72
N ALA A 105 0.80 5.15 -3.52
CA ALA A 105 1.32 5.98 -4.60
C ALA A 105 2.12 5.16 -5.63
N ARG A 106 2.87 4.14 -5.19
CA ARG A 106 3.56 3.20 -6.09
C ARG A 106 2.60 2.29 -6.84
N THR A 107 1.53 1.83 -6.19
CA THR A 107 0.46 1.09 -6.86
C THR A 107 -0.20 1.95 -7.94
N ALA A 108 -0.44 3.25 -7.69
CA ALA A 108 -0.94 4.15 -8.72
C ALA A 108 -0.01 4.24 -9.96
N MET A 109 1.30 4.08 -9.78
CA MET A 109 2.27 4.14 -10.88
C MET A 109 2.42 2.84 -11.67
N ASP A 110 2.02 1.69 -11.11
CA ASP A 110 2.30 0.40 -11.73
C ASP A 110 1.37 0.18 -12.93
N PRO A 111 1.87 0.06 -14.17
CA PRO A 111 1.00 -0.18 -15.33
C PRO A 111 0.44 -1.62 -15.37
N ALA A 112 1.01 -2.55 -14.61
CA ALA A 112 0.59 -3.95 -14.57
C ALA A 112 -0.47 -4.24 -13.49
N GLN A 113 -0.74 -3.28 -12.61
CA GLN A 113 -1.73 -3.45 -11.55
C GLN A 113 -3.16 -3.29 -12.09
N PRO A 114 -4.10 -4.16 -11.67
CA PRO A 114 -5.46 -4.14 -12.19
C PRO A 114 -6.40 -3.13 -11.49
N VAL A 115 -5.92 -2.37 -10.50
CA VAL A 115 -6.78 -1.54 -9.64
C VAL A 115 -7.08 -0.21 -10.33
N SER A 116 -8.34 0.16 -10.42
CA SER A 116 -8.71 1.42 -11.09
C SER A 116 -8.32 2.66 -10.25
N PRO A 117 -8.10 3.84 -10.86
CA PRO A 117 -7.92 5.08 -10.10
C PRO A 117 -9.05 5.35 -9.09
N SER A 118 -10.30 4.96 -9.40
CA SER A 118 -11.44 5.06 -8.48
C SER A 118 -11.33 4.21 -7.22
N GLU A 119 -10.50 3.17 -7.24
CA GLU A 119 -10.22 2.31 -6.08
C GLU A 119 -8.95 2.73 -5.34
N VAL A 120 -7.93 3.25 -6.05
CA VAL A 120 -6.67 3.72 -5.47
C VAL A 120 -6.84 5.05 -4.75
N LEU A 121 -7.55 6.01 -5.35
CA LEU A 121 -7.72 7.36 -4.80
C LEU A 121 -8.32 7.40 -3.38
N PRO A 122 -9.37 6.62 -3.05
CA PRO A 122 -9.88 6.55 -1.68
C PRO A 122 -8.88 5.96 -0.67
N ARG A 123 -8.08 4.97 -1.07
CA ARG A 123 -7.05 4.36 -0.21
C ARG A 123 -5.95 5.36 0.07
N LEU A 124 -5.43 6.00 -0.98
CA LEU A 124 -4.42 7.04 -0.90
C LEU A 124 -4.87 8.19 0.02
N SER A 125 -6.14 8.60 -0.06
CA SER A 125 -6.74 9.60 0.85
C SER A 125 -6.83 9.12 2.31
N ALA A 126 -7.09 7.84 2.54
CA ALA A 126 -7.10 7.26 3.90
C ALA A 126 -5.68 7.17 4.48
N GLU A 127 -4.70 6.74 3.68
CA GLU A 127 -3.30 6.66 4.09
C GLU A 127 -2.69 8.04 4.32
N SER A 128 -3.07 9.03 3.51
CA SER A 128 -2.67 10.45 3.69
C SER A 128 -3.04 10.97 5.09
N ARG A 129 -4.30 10.76 5.49
CA ARG A 129 -4.79 11.18 6.81
C ARG A 129 -4.11 10.42 7.95
N SER A 130 -3.92 9.12 7.79
CA SER A 130 -3.29 8.27 8.80
C SER A 130 -1.82 8.66 9.03
N ALA A 131 -1.07 8.89 7.94
CA ALA A 131 0.33 9.31 8.01
C ALA A 131 0.47 10.69 8.67
N LEU A 132 -0.34 11.69 8.28
CA LEU A 132 -0.30 13.01 8.91
C LEU A 132 -0.63 12.94 10.40
N GLN A 133 -1.65 12.17 10.78
CA GLN A 133 -2.02 12.01 12.18
C GLN A 133 -0.85 11.45 13.01
N GLU A 134 -0.20 10.38 12.53
CA GLU A 134 0.91 9.75 13.24
C GLU A 134 2.17 10.66 13.27
N LEU A 135 2.47 11.38 12.19
CA LEU A 135 3.57 12.36 12.14
C LEU A 135 3.35 13.52 13.13
N HIS A 136 2.12 14.04 13.21
CA HIS A 136 1.79 15.10 14.16
C HIS A 136 1.84 14.63 15.61
N GLN A 137 1.43 13.39 15.89
CA GLN A 137 1.60 12.78 17.21
C GLN A 137 3.07 12.70 17.59
N LEU A 138 3.93 12.28 16.65
CA LEU A 138 5.37 12.21 16.88
C LEU A 138 5.99 13.59 17.14
N ALA A 139 5.54 14.64 16.44
CA ALA A 139 6.03 16.01 16.63
C ALA A 139 5.51 16.73 17.89
N GLY A 140 4.48 16.16 18.52
CA GLY A 140 3.88 16.62 19.77
C GLY A 140 4.47 15.95 21.02
N ASN A 141 5.22 14.86 20.85
CA ASN A 141 6.04 14.25 21.89
C ASN A 141 7.33 15.06 22.13
#